data_AF-A0A356TQL1-F1
#
_entry.id   AF-A0A356TQL1-F1
#
_cell.length_a   1.000
_cell.length_b   1.000
_cell.length_c   1.000
_cell.angle_alpha   90.00
_cell.angle_beta   90.00
_cell.angle_gamma   90.00
#
_symmetry.space_group_name_H-M   'P 1'
#
loop_
_entity.id
_entity.type
_entity.pdbx_description
1 polymer ?
#
loop_
_entity_poly.entity_id
_entity_poly.type
_entity_poly.pdbx_seq_one_letter_code
_entity_poly.pdbx_strand_id
1 'polypeptide(L)'
;MSRSPPRNLLVPFERDRVRDFASGTGYELRLAKILQVLLTEGDTPQGSGEMPWRTAFGSGLHLLRHRNADAVLAELARVRARDALRRWIPSTSLRVEAWAEENALVVRARTGDQTFEARVAR
;
A
#
# COMPACT_ATOMS: atom_id res chain seq x y z
N MET A 1 29.78 11.90 1.70
CA MET A 1 28.69 12.76 2.21
C MET A 1 27.51 11.87 2.57
N SER A 2 27.14 11.78 3.86
CA SER A 2 25.93 11.03 4.25
C SER A 2 24.71 11.82 3.78
N ARG A 3 23.88 11.21 2.92
CA ARG A 3 22.67 11.85 2.41
C ARG A 3 21.62 11.82 3.51
N SER A 4 21.09 12.99 3.87
CA SER A 4 20.00 13.08 4.84
C SER A 4 18.81 12.21 4.38
N PRO A 5 18.13 11.47 5.29
CA PRO A 5 17.05 10.58 4.91
C PRO A 5 15.92 11.36 4.22
N PRO A 6 15.22 10.74 3.24
CA PRO A 6 14.12 11.39 2.55
C PRO A 6 13.01 11.77 3.54
N ARG A 7 12.53 13.01 3.45
CA ARG A 7 11.42 13.57 4.22
C ARG A 7 10.25 13.91 3.30
N ASN A 8 9.03 13.56 3.69
CA ASN A 8 7.82 13.95 2.97
C ASN A 8 6.58 13.89 3.89
N LEU A 9 5.43 14.27 3.37
CA LEU A 9 4.12 14.22 4.04
C LEU A 9 3.77 12.81 4.52
N LEU A 10 3.10 12.74 5.68
CA LEU A 10 2.51 11.53 6.25
C LEU A 10 1.00 11.49 5.99
N VAL A 11 0.39 10.33 6.20
CA VAL A 11 -1.07 10.17 6.19
C VAL A 11 -1.56 9.83 7.61
N PRO A 12 -2.71 10.36 8.06
CA PRO A 12 -3.57 11.33 7.36
C PRO A 12 -2.90 12.71 7.20
N PHE A 13 -3.34 13.51 6.22
CA PHE A 13 -2.81 14.85 5.95
C PHE A 13 -3.27 15.86 7.01
N GLU A 14 -2.64 15.82 8.17
CA GLU A 14 -2.93 16.70 9.30
C GLU A 14 -1.85 17.77 9.50
N ARG A 15 -2.21 18.84 10.21
CA ARG A 15 -1.26 19.87 10.63
C ARG A 15 -0.39 19.36 11.78
N ASP A 16 0.89 19.70 11.76
CA ASP A 16 1.85 19.39 12.83
C ASP A 16 1.63 20.20 14.12
N ARG A 17 0.63 21.10 14.11
CA ARG A 17 0.28 22.06 15.18
C ARG A 17 1.39 23.07 15.50
N VAL A 18 2.37 23.21 14.61
CA VAL A 18 3.50 24.14 14.75
C VAL A 18 3.56 25.11 13.57
N ARG A 19 3.76 24.61 12.35
CA ARG A 19 3.99 25.46 11.16
C ARG A 19 3.39 24.93 9.87
N ASP A 20 3.26 23.61 9.70
CA ASP A 20 2.84 23.04 8.40
C ASP A 20 2.10 21.69 8.56
N PHE A 21 2.06 20.88 7.50
CA PHE A 21 1.59 19.50 7.54
C PHE A 21 2.60 18.56 8.18
N ALA A 22 2.06 17.54 8.85
CA ALA A 22 2.83 16.44 9.39
C ALA A 22 3.69 15.80 8.28
N SER A 23 4.99 15.82 8.50
CA SER A 23 5.98 15.20 7.61
C SER A 23 6.93 14.34 8.43
N GLY A 24 7.41 13.26 7.82
CA GLY A 24 8.23 12.28 8.49
C GLY A 24 9.29 11.69 7.58
N THR A 25 10.09 10.79 8.16
CA THR A 25 11.14 10.05 7.46
C THR A 25 11.02 8.56 7.81
N GLY A 26 11.89 7.73 7.25
CA GLY A 26 12.05 6.34 7.71
C GLY A 26 10.75 5.50 7.61
N TYR A 27 10.34 4.92 8.74
CA TYR A 27 9.22 3.98 8.81
C TYR A 27 7.89 4.61 8.45
N GLU A 28 7.53 5.70 9.12
CA GLU A 28 6.24 6.37 8.95
C GLU A 28 6.04 6.83 7.51
N LEU A 29 7.11 7.37 6.90
CA LEU A 29 7.08 7.75 5.50
C LEU A 29 6.92 6.55 4.56
N ARG A 30 7.56 5.41 4.86
CA ARG A 30 7.36 4.18 4.07
C ARG A 30 5.94 3.67 4.20
N LEU A 31 5.40 3.65 5.43
CA LEU A 31 4.04 3.26 5.72
C LEU A 31 3.03 4.11 4.92
N ALA A 32 3.19 5.44 4.95
CA ALA A 32 2.35 6.35 4.19
C ALA A 32 2.38 6.06 2.67
N LYS A 33 3.57 5.80 2.11
CA LYS A 33 3.71 5.44 0.69
C LYS A 33 3.09 4.08 0.36
N ILE A 34 3.26 3.09 1.22
CA ILE A 34 2.65 1.76 1.05
C ILE A 34 1.13 1.89 1.03
N LEU A 35 0.56 2.61 1.99
CA LEU A 35 -0.88 2.89 2.05
C LEU A 35 -1.37 3.56 0.76
N GLN A 36 -0.70 4.62 0.32
CA GLN A 36 -1.08 5.33 -0.90
C GLN A 36 -1.06 4.41 -2.14
N VAL A 37 -0.05 3.55 -2.28
CA VAL A 37 0.03 2.61 -3.41
C VAL A 37 -1.08 1.55 -3.35
N LEU A 38 -1.35 1.01 -2.15
CA LEU A 38 -2.33 -0.08 -2.01
C LEU A 38 -3.77 0.42 -2.13
N LEU A 39 -4.06 1.63 -1.65
CA LEU A 39 -5.41 2.19 -1.61
C LEU A 39 -5.83 2.93 -2.88
N THR A 40 -4.89 3.31 -3.75
CA THR A 40 -5.21 3.90 -5.05
C THR A 40 -5.49 2.80 -6.08
N GLU A 41 -6.57 2.94 -6.85
CA GLU A 41 -6.87 2.05 -7.98
C GLU A 41 -5.94 2.35 -9.16
N GLY A 42 -5.16 1.34 -9.57
CA GLY A 42 -4.39 1.39 -10.81
C GLY A 42 -5.18 0.87 -12.00
N ASP A 43 -4.67 1.14 -13.20
CA ASP A 43 -5.19 0.63 -14.47
C ASP A 43 -5.28 -0.90 -14.49
N THR A 44 -6.44 -1.40 -14.90
CA THR A 44 -6.76 -2.83 -15.01
C THR A 44 -7.63 -3.06 -16.24
N PRO A 45 -7.80 -4.32 -16.70
CA PRO A 45 -8.76 -4.60 -17.77
C PRO A 45 -10.20 -4.13 -17.48
N GLN A 46 -10.54 -3.82 -16.22
CA GLN A 46 -11.86 -3.39 -15.77
C GLN A 46 -11.99 -1.87 -15.57
N GLY A 47 -10.91 -1.08 -15.67
CA GLY A 47 -10.97 0.37 -15.44
C GLY A 47 -9.62 1.06 -15.59
N SER A 48 -9.64 2.36 -15.87
CA SER A 48 -8.46 3.15 -16.26
C SER A 48 -7.59 3.63 -15.09
N GLY A 49 -7.84 3.19 -13.86
CA GLY A 49 -7.19 3.72 -12.65
C GLY A 49 -7.63 5.14 -12.26
N GLU A 50 -7.24 5.57 -11.05
CA GLU A 50 -7.68 6.84 -10.45
C GLU A 50 -6.91 8.07 -10.98
N MET A 51 -5.62 7.93 -11.27
CA MET A 51 -4.76 9.08 -11.58
C MET A 51 -4.77 9.42 -13.08
N PRO A 52 -5.29 10.59 -13.50
CA PRO A 52 -5.48 10.91 -14.92
C PRO A 52 -4.18 10.93 -15.75
N TRP A 53 -3.08 11.38 -15.16
CA TRP A 53 -1.77 11.49 -15.82
C TRP A 53 -0.87 10.28 -15.58
N ARG A 54 -1.30 9.31 -14.77
CA ARG A 54 -0.52 8.13 -14.41
C ARG A 54 -1.43 6.97 -14.03
N THR A 55 -2.28 6.58 -14.95
CA THR A 55 -3.33 5.55 -14.80
C THR A 55 -2.82 4.25 -14.18
N ALA A 56 -1.60 3.81 -14.53
CA ALA A 56 -1.00 2.61 -13.95
C ALA A 56 -0.67 2.70 -12.44
N PHE A 57 -0.63 3.90 -11.84
CA PHE A 57 -0.30 4.08 -10.44
C PHE A 57 -1.38 3.52 -9.52
N GLY A 58 -0.96 2.82 -8.48
CA GLY A 58 -1.86 2.16 -7.54
C GLY A 58 -1.77 0.64 -7.60
N SER A 59 -2.80 -0.01 -7.06
CA SER A 59 -2.96 -1.45 -6.99
C SER A 59 -4.28 -1.90 -7.64
N GLY A 60 -4.41 -3.21 -7.86
CA GLY A 60 -5.66 -3.83 -8.32
C GLY A 60 -6.50 -4.44 -7.19
N LEU A 61 -6.28 -4.05 -5.93
CA LEU A 61 -6.97 -4.66 -4.77
C LEU A 61 -8.48 -4.37 -4.76
N HIS A 62 -8.93 -3.28 -5.37
CA HIS A 62 -10.35 -2.93 -5.51
C HIS A 62 -11.16 -4.02 -6.24
N LEU A 63 -10.54 -4.78 -7.14
CA LEU A 63 -11.19 -5.89 -7.87
C LEU A 63 -11.52 -7.11 -7.00
N LEU A 64 -11.00 -7.15 -5.77
CA LEU A 64 -11.24 -8.23 -4.81
C LEU A 64 -12.50 -7.98 -3.96
N ARG A 65 -13.08 -6.78 -4.04
CA ARG A 65 -14.32 -6.44 -3.34
C ARG A 65 -15.44 -7.37 -3.78
N HIS A 66 -16.36 -7.65 -2.85
CA HIS A 66 -17.55 -8.47 -3.08
C HIS A 66 -17.23 -9.94 -3.46
N ARG A 67 -16.05 -10.45 -3.10
CA ARG A 67 -15.65 -11.86 -3.23
C ARG A 67 -15.48 -12.49 -1.84
N ASN A 68 -15.62 -13.81 -1.76
CA ASN A 68 -15.41 -14.54 -0.52
C ASN A 68 -13.92 -14.54 -0.13
N ALA A 69 -13.63 -14.30 1.14
CA ALA A 69 -12.29 -14.40 1.67
C ALA A 69 -11.88 -15.88 1.78
N ASP A 70 -11.22 -16.39 0.75
CA ASP A 70 -10.65 -17.74 0.70
C ASP A 70 -9.15 -17.70 0.39
N ALA A 71 -8.51 -18.87 0.39
CA ALA A 71 -7.08 -18.99 0.11
C ALA A 71 -6.71 -18.49 -1.31
N VAL A 72 -7.62 -18.60 -2.27
CA VAL A 72 -7.39 -18.14 -3.65
C VAL A 72 -7.41 -16.62 -3.71
N LEU A 73 -8.38 -15.98 -3.06
CA LEU A 73 -8.47 -14.53 -2.96
C LEU A 73 -7.27 -13.95 -2.20
N ALA A 74 -6.82 -14.62 -1.14
CA ALA A 74 -5.63 -14.25 -0.40
C ALA A 74 -4.38 -14.25 -1.29
N GLU A 75 -4.16 -15.31 -2.07
CA GLU A 75 -3.02 -15.36 -3.01
C GLU A 75 -3.11 -14.30 -4.10
N LEU A 76 -4.32 -14.04 -4.62
CA LEU A 76 -4.52 -12.97 -5.60
C LEU A 76 -4.21 -11.58 -5.01
N ALA A 77 -4.61 -11.35 -3.75
CA ALA A 77 -4.28 -10.13 -3.02
C ALA A 77 -2.77 -9.96 -2.82
N ARG A 78 -2.09 -11.03 -2.39
CA ARG A 78 -0.65 -11.06 -2.19
C ARG A 78 0.10 -10.69 -3.46
N VAL A 79 -0.27 -11.30 -4.60
CA VAL A 79 0.36 -11.04 -5.90
C VAL A 79 0.14 -9.60 -6.34
N ARG A 80 -1.11 -9.11 -6.29
CA ARG A 80 -1.44 -7.72 -6.67
C ARG A 80 -0.71 -6.69 -5.82
N ALA A 81 -0.69 -6.89 -4.50
CA ALA A 81 0.02 -6.01 -3.57
C ALA A 81 1.54 -6.06 -3.80
N ARG A 82 2.13 -7.25 -3.94
CA ARG A 82 3.56 -7.42 -4.26
C ARG A 82 3.94 -6.68 -5.54
N ASP A 83 3.18 -6.86 -6.62
CA ASP A 83 3.53 -6.32 -7.92
C ASP A 83 3.40 -4.78 -7.95
N ALA A 84 2.34 -4.24 -7.32
CA ALA A 84 2.18 -2.81 -7.13
C ALA A 84 3.31 -2.20 -6.30
N LEU A 85 3.64 -2.81 -5.14
CA LEU A 85 4.69 -2.32 -4.25
C LEU A 85 6.08 -2.41 -4.88
N ARG A 86 6.38 -3.49 -5.61
CA ARG A 86 7.65 -3.64 -6.35
C ARG A 86 7.80 -2.58 -7.43
N ARG A 87 6.71 -2.23 -8.12
CA ARG A 87 6.71 -1.22 -9.18
C ARG A 87 6.88 0.20 -8.63
N TRP A 88 6.15 0.54 -7.56
CA TRP A 88 6.05 1.92 -7.09
C TRP A 88 6.98 2.26 -5.92
N ILE A 89 7.48 1.26 -5.18
CA ILE A 89 8.40 1.42 -4.05
C ILE A 89 9.61 0.47 -4.20
N PRO A 90 10.40 0.58 -5.29
CA PRO A 90 11.44 -0.39 -5.63
C PRO A 90 12.63 -0.39 -4.67
N SER A 91 12.85 0.69 -3.92
CA SER A 91 14.00 0.84 -3.01
C SER A 91 13.88 0.05 -1.70
N THR A 92 12.79 -0.70 -1.51
CA THR A 92 12.52 -1.44 -0.27
C THR A 92 12.33 -2.93 -0.58
N SER A 93 13.11 -3.80 0.06
CA SER A 93 12.91 -5.25 -0.02
C SER A 93 11.66 -5.64 0.79
N LEU A 94 10.51 -5.59 0.13
CA LEU A 94 9.22 -5.90 0.74
C LEU A 94 8.86 -7.37 0.54
N ARG A 95 8.63 -8.09 1.64
CA ARG A 95 7.93 -9.39 1.62
C ARG A 95 6.44 -9.13 1.84
N VAL A 96 5.60 -9.68 0.97
CA VAL A 96 4.15 -9.57 1.09
C VAL A 96 3.57 -10.94 1.42
N GLU A 97 2.74 -10.97 2.45
CA GLU A 97 1.96 -12.12 2.91
C GLU A 97 0.47 -11.72 2.85
N ALA A 98 -0.41 -12.68 2.62
CA ALA A 98 -1.84 -12.44 2.73
C ALA A 98 -2.53 -13.72 3.19
N TRP A 99 -3.62 -13.57 3.94
CA TRP A 99 -4.46 -14.68 4.36
C TRP A 99 -5.91 -14.22 4.45
N ALA A 100 -6.81 -15.19 4.33
CA ALA A 100 -8.22 -15.00 4.57
C ALA A 100 -8.54 -15.33 6.02
N GLU A 101 -9.42 -14.54 6.60
CA GLU A 101 -10.09 -14.77 7.86
C GLU A 101 -11.61 -14.76 7.62
N GLU A 102 -12.39 -15.21 8.60
CA GLU A 102 -13.83 -15.45 8.47
C GLU A 102 -14.60 -14.29 7.81
N ASN A 103 -14.23 -13.04 8.12
CA ASN A 103 -14.84 -11.84 7.55
C ASN A 103 -13.83 -10.83 7.01
N ALA A 104 -12.58 -11.22 6.80
CA ALA A 104 -11.55 -10.28 6.36
C ALA A 104 -10.51 -10.89 5.43
N LEU A 105 -10.04 -10.07 4.50
CA LEU A 105 -8.82 -10.31 3.76
C LEU A 105 -7.71 -9.48 4.41
N VAL A 106 -6.64 -10.14 4.83
CA VAL A 106 -5.49 -9.49 5.46
C VAL A 106 -4.31 -9.50 4.51
N VAL A 107 -3.68 -8.36 4.30
CA VAL A 107 -2.45 -8.19 3.52
C VAL A 107 -1.39 -7.59 4.42
N ARG A 108 -0.27 -8.28 4.58
CA ARG A 108 0.85 -7.85 5.40
C ARG A 108 2.08 -7.61 4.53
N ALA A 109 2.71 -6.44 4.66
CA ALA A 109 3.97 -6.12 4.02
C ALA A 109 5.08 -5.96 5.07
N ARG A 110 6.21 -6.66 4.90
CA ARG A 110 7.36 -6.65 5.82
C ARG A 110 8.60 -6.10 5.13
N THR A 111 9.34 -5.24 5.82
CA THR A 111 10.66 -4.74 5.41
C THR A 111 11.61 -4.76 6.59
N GLY A 112 12.62 -5.65 6.58
CA GLY A 112 13.50 -5.85 7.74
C GLY A 112 12.68 -6.14 9.00
N ASP A 113 12.87 -5.35 10.04
CA ASP A 113 12.17 -5.48 11.33
C ASP A 113 10.77 -4.84 11.36
N GLN A 114 10.36 -4.18 10.29
CA GLN A 114 9.13 -3.40 10.23
C GLN A 114 8.03 -4.17 9.51
N THR A 115 6.84 -4.20 10.10
CA THR A 115 5.67 -4.91 9.58
C THR A 115 4.50 -3.95 9.45
N PHE A 116 3.91 -3.91 8.26
CA PHE A 116 2.67 -3.22 7.96
C PHE A 116 1.57 -4.24 7.70
N GLU A 117 0.37 -3.99 8.20
CA GLU A 117 -0.80 -4.83 7.98
C GLU A 117 -1.98 -3.97 7.52
N ALA A 118 -2.61 -4.37 6.43
CA ALA A 118 -3.88 -3.86 5.94
C ALA A 118 -4.94 -4.95 6.09
N ARG A 119 -6.07 -4.61 6.71
CA ARG A 119 -7.24 -5.49 6.85
C ARG A 119 -8.40 -4.89 6.07
N VAL A 120 -9.05 -5.73 5.26
CA VAL A 120 -10.31 -5.40 4.60
C VAL A 120 -11.37 -6.34 5.15
N ALA A 121 -12.26 -5.82 5.99
CA ALA A 121 -13.39 -6.56 6.53
C ALA A 121 -14.66 -6.28 5.72
N ARG A 122 -15.59 -7.24 5.68
CA ARG A 122 -16.94 -7.03 5.15
C ARG A 122 -17.86 -6.41 6.21
#